data_AF-A0A8C6I118-F1
#
_entry.id   AF-A0A8C6I118-F1
#
_cell.length_a   1.000
_cell.length_b   1.000
_cell.length_c   1.000
_cell.angle_alpha   90.00
_cell.angle_beta   90.00
_cell.angle_gamma   90.00
#
_symmetry.space_group_name_H-M   'P 1'
#
loop_
_entity.id
_entity.type
_entity.pdbx_description
1 polymer ?
#
loop_
_entity_poly.entity_id
_entity_poly.type
_entity_poly.pdbx_seq_one_letter_code
_entity_poly.pdbx_strand_id
1 'polypeptide(L)'
;MLTEPAQLFVHKKNQPPSHSSLRLHFRTLAGALALSSTQMSWGLQNLPCLSLILLLWNQVPGLEGQEFRFGSCQVTGVVLPELWEAFWTVKNTVQTQDDITSIRLLKPQVLRNVSGAESCYLAHSLLKFYLNTVFKNYHSKIAKFKVLRSFSTLANNFIVIMSQLQPSKDNSMLPISESAHQRFLLFRRAFKQLDTEVALVKAFGEVDILLTWMQKFYHL
;
A
#
# COMPACT_ATOMS: atom_id res chain seq x y z
N MET A 1 14.92 -18.24 12.92
CA MET A 1 13.54 -18.11 13.41
C MET A 1 13.00 -16.79 12.91
N LEU A 2 12.26 -16.82 11.80
CA LEU A 2 11.68 -15.65 11.14
C LEU A 2 10.33 -15.37 11.80
N THR A 3 10.20 -14.23 12.47
CA THR A 3 8.93 -13.77 13.04
C THR A 3 8.29 -12.81 12.04
N GLU A 4 7.15 -13.24 11.50
CA GLU A 4 6.24 -12.47 10.65
C GLU A 4 5.58 -11.34 11.47
N PRO A 5 5.47 -10.10 10.97
CA PRO A 5 4.56 -9.13 11.54
C PRO A 5 3.51 -8.71 10.50
N ALA A 6 2.44 -9.48 10.36
CA ALA A 6 1.34 -9.13 9.46
C ALA A 6 -0.03 -9.45 10.08
N GLN A 7 -0.38 -8.86 11.23
CA GLN A 7 -1.74 -8.97 11.78
C GLN A 7 -2.32 -7.72 12.46
N LEU A 8 -1.66 -6.55 12.44
CA LEU A 8 -2.15 -5.43 13.25
C LEU A 8 -3.30 -4.61 12.63
N PHE A 9 -3.65 -4.80 11.35
CA PHE A 9 -4.63 -3.93 10.65
C PHE A 9 -5.63 -4.72 9.79
N VAL A 10 -6.42 -5.60 10.40
CA VAL A 10 -7.59 -6.20 9.73
C VAL A 10 -8.85 -5.83 10.50
N HIS A 11 -9.59 -4.83 10.02
CA HIS A 11 -10.96 -4.59 10.50
C HIS A 11 -11.92 -5.52 9.74
N LYS A 12 -12.49 -6.46 10.48
CA LYS A 12 -13.51 -7.43 10.06
C LYS A 12 -14.74 -6.70 9.48
N LYS A 13 -15.01 -6.91 8.19
CA LYS A 13 -16.31 -6.66 7.57
C LYS A 13 -16.74 -7.94 6.87
N ASN A 14 -18.01 -8.31 7.07
CA ASN A 14 -18.80 -9.35 6.40
C ASN A 14 -19.18 -10.54 7.29
N GLN A 15 -20.37 -10.44 7.88
CA GLN A 15 -21.22 -11.56 8.27
C GLN A 15 -22.39 -11.60 7.26
N PRO A 16 -22.62 -12.70 6.52
CA PRO A 16 -23.83 -12.85 5.71
C PRO A 16 -24.98 -13.44 6.55
N PRO A 17 -26.25 -13.09 6.26
CA PRO A 17 -27.39 -13.65 6.96
C PRO A 17 -27.70 -15.08 6.50
N SER A 18 -28.18 -15.89 7.45
CA SER A 18 -28.66 -17.26 7.23
C SER A 18 -30.00 -17.26 6.48
N HIS A 19 -30.13 -18.09 5.45
CA HIS A 19 -31.44 -18.54 4.99
C HIS A 19 -31.46 -20.05 4.77
N SER A 20 -32.46 -20.64 5.40
CA SER A 20 -32.79 -22.05 5.55
C SER A 20 -33.39 -22.68 4.29
N SER A 21 -33.15 -23.98 4.17
CA SER A 21 -33.67 -24.99 3.25
C SER A 21 -35.15 -24.86 2.84
N LEU A 22 -35.45 -25.20 1.58
CA LEU A 22 -36.59 -26.06 1.26
C LEU A 22 -36.39 -26.76 -0.10
N ARG A 23 -36.12 -28.06 -0.01
CA ARG A 23 -36.25 -29.06 -1.08
C ARG A 23 -37.74 -29.34 -1.27
N LEU A 24 -38.24 -29.30 -2.50
CA LEU A 24 -39.40 -30.09 -2.90
C LEU A 24 -39.03 -30.98 -4.08
N HIS A 25 -39.11 -32.29 -3.84
CA HIS A 25 -39.17 -33.33 -4.85
C HIS A 25 -40.58 -33.38 -5.44
N PHE A 26 -40.70 -33.49 -6.77
CA PHE A 26 -41.82 -34.20 -7.37
C PHE A 26 -41.31 -35.07 -8.54
N ARG A 27 -41.64 -36.35 -8.44
CA ARG A 27 -41.47 -37.41 -9.44
C ARG A 27 -42.39 -37.14 -10.64
N THR A 28 -42.09 -37.72 -11.81
CA THR A 28 -42.86 -38.83 -12.42
C THR A 28 -42.23 -39.23 -13.76
N LEU A 29 -42.06 -40.54 -13.96
CA LEU A 29 -41.62 -41.20 -15.19
C LEU A 29 -42.88 -41.58 -16.01
N ALA A 30 -42.92 -41.31 -17.31
CA ALA A 30 -43.77 -42.03 -18.26
C ALA A 30 -43.21 -41.85 -19.68
N GLY A 31 -42.86 -42.96 -20.33
CA GLY A 31 -42.30 -42.97 -21.68
C GLY A 31 -43.37 -43.01 -22.77
N ALA A 32 -42.96 -42.70 -24.00
CA ALA A 32 -43.51 -43.25 -25.23
C ALA A 32 -42.49 -43.04 -26.37
N LEU A 33 -42.32 -44.09 -27.17
CA LEU A 33 -41.33 -44.22 -28.24
C LEU A 33 -41.75 -43.50 -29.53
N ALA A 34 -40.71 -42.97 -30.20
CA ALA A 34 -40.50 -42.89 -31.64
C ALA A 34 -41.52 -42.15 -32.53
N LEU A 35 -41.06 -41.04 -33.11
CA LEU A 35 -41.35 -40.65 -34.49
C LEU A 35 -40.10 -40.00 -35.09
N SER A 36 -39.54 -40.69 -36.08
CA SER A 36 -38.48 -40.24 -36.97
C SER A 36 -38.94 -39.07 -37.84
N SER A 37 -38.16 -38.01 -37.93
CA SER A 37 -37.89 -37.35 -39.21
C SER A 37 -36.67 -36.44 -39.07
N THR A 38 -35.84 -36.54 -40.10
CA THR A 38 -34.57 -35.88 -40.30
C THR A 38 -34.72 -34.37 -40.48
N GLN A 39 -33.67 -33.68 -40.02
CA GLN A 39 -33.17 -32.41 -40.55
C GLN A 39 -33.85 -31.14 -40.04
N MET A 40 -33.26 -30.58 -38.99
CA MET A 40 -33.38 -29.17 -38.66
C MET A 40 -31.95 -28.63 -38.48
N SER A 41 -31.49 -27.87 -39.47
CA SER A 41 -30.24 -27.11 -39.41
C SER A 41 -30.45 -25.91 -38.49
N TRP A 42 -29.94 -25.98 -37.27
CA TRP A 42 -29.92 -24.86 -36.33
C TRP A 42 -28.53 -24.24 -36.31
N GLY A 43 -28.51 -22.93 -36.57
CA GLY A 43 -27.32 -22.14 -36.87
C GLY A 43 -26.19 -22.31 -35.87
N LEU A 44 -25.01 -22.59 -36.41
CA LEU A 44 -23.73 -22.33 -35.76
C LEU A 44 -23.48 -20.81 -35.76
N GLN A 45 -24.25 -20.04 -34.99
CA GLN A 45 -24.12 -18.58 -34.90
C GLN A 45 -24.34 -18.09 -33.47
N ASN A 46 -23.55 -18.57 -32.52
CA ASN A 46 -23.51 -18.02 -31.16
C ASN A 46 -22.08 -18.00 -30.57
N LEU A 47 -21.07 -17.72 -31.40
CA LEU A 47 -19.69 -17.53 -30.98
C LEU A 47 -19.06 -16.14 -31.22
N PRO A 48 -19.72 -15.12 -31.83
CA PRO A 48 -19.04 -13.84 -32.04
C PRO A 48 -18.97 -13.02 -30.74
N CYS A 49 -19.95 -13.14 -29.83
CA CYS A 49 -19.99 -12.34 -28.60
C CYS A 49 -18.91 -12.74 -27.58
N LEU A 50 -18.65 -14.04 -27.39
CA LEU A 50 -17.60 -14.51 -26.47
C LEU A 50 -16.21 -14.11 -26.95
N SER A 51 -15.96 -14.19 -28.26
CA SER A 51 -14.73 -13.70 -28.89
C SER A 51 -14.55 -12.20 -28.71
N LEU A 52 -15.63 -11.42 -28.84
CA LEU A 52 -15.59 -9.96 -28.71
C LEU A 52 -15.33 -9.53 -27.26
N ILE A 53 -15.92 -10.23 -26.28
CA ILE A 53 -15.70 -9.99 -24.85
C ILE A 53 -14.23 -10.31 -24.46
N LEU A 54 -13.67 -11.40 -24.99
CA LEU A 54 -12.26 -11.75 -24.77
C LEU A 54 -11.29 -10.75 -25.43
N LEU A 55 -11.63 -10.24 -26.61
CA LEU A 55 -10.83 -9.20 -27.29
C LEU A 55 -10.91 -7.84 -26.58
N LEU A 56 -12.05 -7.51 -25.94
CA LEU A 56 -12.22 -6.31 -25.13
C LEU A 56 -11.53 -6.39 -23.77
N TRP A 57 -11.41 -7.58 -23.16
CA TRP A 57 -10.64 -7.76 -21.93
C TRP A 57 -9.12 -7.62 -22.11
N ASN A 58 -8.60 -7.86 -23.32
CA ASN A 58 -7.19 -7.63 -23.63
C ASN A 58 -6.85 -6.15 -23.92
N GLN A 59 -7.86 -5.28 -23.93
CA GLN A 59 -7.71 -3.84 -24.15
C GLN A 59 -8.19 -3.03 -22.94
N VAL A 60 -7.95 -3.52 -21.72
CA VAL A 60 -7.73 -2.56 -20.63
C VAL A 60 -6.40 -1.90 -21.00
N PRO A 61 -6.38 -0.63 -21.43
CA PRO A 61 -5.12 0.09 -21.46
C PRO A 61 -4.65 -0.03 -20.01
N GLY A 62 -3.53 -0.71 -19.78
CA GLY A 62 -2.88 -0.62 -18.48
C GLY A 62 -2.84 0.86 -18.21
N LEU A 63 -3.54 1.30 -17.14
CA LEU A 63 -3.43 2.67 -16.65
C LEU A 63 -1.95 2.97 -16.76
N GLU A 64 -1.54 3.88 -17.64
CA GLU A 64 -0.18 4.38 -17.60
C GLU A 64 -0.02 4.88 -16.17
N GLY A 65 0.76 4.08 -15.45
CA GLY A 65 0.40 3.73 -14.09
C GLY A 65 0.97 4.76 -13.19
N GLN A 66 0.11 5.49 -12.50
CA GLN A 66 0.46 6.24 -11.30
C GLN A 66 1.41 5.40 -10.42
N GLU A 67 2.69 5.78 -10.41
CA GLU A 67 3.75 4.96 -9.82
C GLU A 67 4.88 5.79 -9.25
N PHE A 68 5.59 5.22 -8.28
CA PHE A 68 6.88 5.76 -7.87
C PHE A 68 8.03 5.03 -8.58
N ARG A 69 9.03 5.78 -9.02
CA ARG A 69 10.32 5.28 -9.52
C ARG A 69 11.47 5.76 -8.64
N PHE A 70 11.82 4.95 -7.65
CA PHE A 70 12.98 5.18 -6.80
C PHE A 70 14.21 4.52 -7.42
N GLY A 71 14.84 5.19 -8.39
CA GLY A 71 15.93 4.58 -9.17
C GLY A 71 15.43 3.35 -9.93
N SER A 72 15.99 2.17 -9.62
CA SER A 72 15.56 0.91 -10.22
C SER A 72 14.31 0.29 -9.58
N CYS A 73 13.81 0.84 -8.46
CA CYS A 73 12.66 0.31 -7.76
C CYS A 73 11.37 0.98 -8.24
N GLN A 74 10.46 0.19 -8.79
CA GLN A 74 9.14 0.62 -9.26
C GLN A 74 8.07 0.24 -8.23
N VAL A 75 7.19 1.18 -7.90
CA VAL A 75 6.09 0.98 -6.94
C VAL A 75 4.79 1.36 -7.61
N THR A 76 3.91 0.39 -7.78
CA THR A 76 2.58 0.55 -8.38
C THR A 76 1.47 0.34 -7.34
N GLY A 77 0.24 0.70 -7.69
CA GLY A 77 -0.94 0.45 -6.85
C GLY A 77 -1.08 1.42 -5.66
N VAL A 78 -0.44 2.59 -5.73
CA VAL A 78 -0.53 3.65 -4.72
C VAL A 78 -0.99 4.93 -5.38
N VAL A 79 -2.13 5.45 -4.95
CA VAL A 79 -2.70 6.71 -5.46
C VAL A 79 -2.21 7.85 -4.57
N LEU A 80 -1.25 8.64 -5.07
CA LEU A 80 -0.62 9.72 -4.29
C LEU A 80 -1.62 10.73 -3.69
N PRO A 81 -2.67 11.19 -4.41
CA PRO A 81 -3.69 12.05 -3.81
C PRO A 81 -4.38 11.42 -2.58
N GLU A 82 -4.76 10.14 -2.65
CA GLU A 82 -5.40 9.43 -1.53
C GLU A 82 -4.44 9.28 -0.33
N LEU A 83 -3.15 9.09 -0.61
CA LEU A 83 -2.11 9.04 0.41
C LEU A 83 -1.98 10.37 1.17
N TRP A 84 -2.00 11.49 0.44
CA TRP A 84 -1.98 12.83 1.03
C TRP A 84 -3.24 13.14 1.84
N GLU A 85 -4.42 12.81 1.33
CA GLU A 85 -5.70 12.98 2.03
C GLU A 85 -5.74 12.20 3.36
N ALA A 86 -5.26 10.96 3.34
CA ALA A 86 -5.14 10.15 4.55
C ALA A 86 -4.21 10.82 5.58
N PHE A 87 -3.08 11.37 5.13
CA PHE A 87 -2.16 12.08 6.03
C PHE A 87 -2.76 13.38 6.56
N TRP A 88 -3.36 14.24 5.73
CA TRP A 88 -3.94 15.52 6.16
C TRP A 88 -5.02 15.34 7.22
N THR A 89 -5.84 14.29 7.10
CA THR A 89 -6.85 13.96 8.11
C THR A 89 -6.22 13.70 9.49
N VAL A 90 -5.04 13.10 9.53
CA VAL A 90 -4.34 12.76 10.78
C VAL A 90 -3.44 13.90 11.26
N LYS A 91 -2.90 14.71 10.35
CA LYS A 91 -1.88 15.75 10.59
C LYS A 91 -2.22 16.66 11.78
N ASN A 92 -3.41 17.26 11.79
CA ASN A 92 -3.80 18.22 12.83
C ASN A 92 -3.89 17.58 14.22
N THR A 93 -4.31 16.32 14.28
CA THR A 93 -4.38 15.57 15.54
C THR A 93 -2.98 15.32 16.12
N VAL A 94 -1.99 15.11 15.26
CA VAL A 94 -0.63 14.76 15.70
C VAL A 94 0.25 15.97 15.92
N GLN A 95 0.25 16.95 15.02
CA GLN A 95 1.12 18.12 15.12
C GLN A 95 0.78 19.04 16.30
N THR A 96 -0.48 19.03 16.76
CA THR A 96 -0.87 19.76 18.00
C THR A 96 -0.29 19.16 19.27
N GLN A 97 0.28 17.94 19.20
CA GLN A 97 0.97 17.29 20.31
C GLN A 97 2.50 17.53 20.25
N ASP A 98 3.01 18.17 19.20
CA ASP A 98 4.44 18.43 19.04
C ASP A 98 4.84 19.77 19.68
N ASP A 99 5.27 19.70 20.94
CA ASP A 99 5.68 20.87 21.71
C ASP A 99 7.09 21.39 21.35
N ILE A 100 7.87 20.68 20.51
CA ILE A 100 9.28 21.00 20.22
C ILE A 100 9.48 21.40 18.76
N THR A 101 9.17 22.65 18.41
CA THR A 101 9.33 23.14 17.03
C THR A 101 10.78 23.39 16.60
N SER A 102 11.72 23.47 17.54
CA SER A 102 13.14 23.79 17.28
C SER A 102 13.94 22.61 16.71
N ILE A 103 13.43 21.38 16.82
CA ILE A 103 14.11 20.16 16.38
C ILE A 103 13.37 19.57 15.19
N ARG A 104 14.14 19.29 14.13
CA ARG A 104 13.69 18.56 12.93
C ARG A 104 14.43 17.24 12.79
N LEU A 105 13.71 16.14 12.55
CA LEU A 105 14.28 14.80 12.38
C LEU A 105 14.71 14.56 10.93
N LEU A 106 13.82 14.81 9.97
CA LEU A 106 14.07 14.73 8.53
C LEU A 106 14.76 16.02 8.04
N LYS A 107 16.00 16.20 8.49
CA LYS A 107 16.84 17.36 8.15
C LYS A 107 17.24 17.35 6.68
N PRO A 108 17.65 18.50 6.09
CA PRO A 108 18.15 18.56 4.73
C PRO A 108 19.29 17.58 4.43
N GLN A 109 20.18 17.30 5.39
CA GLN A 109 21.28 16.34 5.20
C GLN A 109 20.79 14.91 4.94
N VAL A 110 19.58 14.56 5.38
CA VAL A 110 18.97 13.25 5.16
C VAL A 110 18.44 13.16 3.72
N LEU A 111 17.69 14.17 3.27
CA LEU A 111 16.84 14.09 2.06
C LEU A 111 17.31 14.91 0.85
N ARG A 112 18.25 15.83 1.02
CA ARG A 112 18.74 16.70 -0.06
C ARG A 112 19.74 15.95 -0.93
N ASN A 113 19.63 16.16 -2.25
CA ASN A 113 20.54 15.60 -3.26
C ASN A 113 20.73 14.08 -3.12
N VAL A 114 19.65 13.37 -2.81
CA VAL A 114 19.63 11.90 -2.84
C VAL A 114 19.51 11.50 -4.31
N SER A 115 20.46 10.72 -4.80
CA SER A 115 20.42 10.23 -6.18
C SER A 115 19.29 9.24 -6.40
N GLY A 116 18.90 9.02 -7.67
CA GLY A 116 17.91 8.00 -8.02
C GLY A 116 18.29 6.62 -7.48
N ALA A 117 19.56 6.22 -7.62
CA ALA A 117 20.04 4.91 -7.14
C ALA A 117 20.00 4.79 -5.60
N GLU A 118 20.34 5.85 -4.85
CA GLU A 118 20.24 5.85 -3.38
C GLU A 118 18.79 5.87 -2.88
N SER A 119 17.87 6.44 -3.67
CA SER A 119 16.50 6.73 -3.25
C SER A 119 15.74 5.47 -2.82
N CYS A 120 15.93 4.33 -3.50
CA CYS A 120 15.27 3.07 -3.12
C CYS A 120 15.71 2.60 -1.73
N TYR A 121 17.02 2.59 -1.47
CA TYR A 121 17.58 2.17 -0.17
C TYR A 121 17.14 3.09 0.97
N LEU A 122 17.16 4.40 0.72
CA LEU A 122 16.77 5.38 1.74
C LEU A 122 15.27 5.34 2.02
N ALA A 123 14.42 5.31 0.97
CA ALA A 123 12.97 5.20 1.11
C ALA A 123 12.60 3.92 1.87
N HIS A 124 13.20 2.77 1.51
CA HIS A 124 12.96 1.50 2.19
C HIS A 124 13.33 1.59 3.68
N SER A 125 14.49 2.15 4.01
CA SER A 125 14.96 2.28 5.40
C SER A 125 14.07 3.20 6.24
N LEU A 126 13.65 4.34 5.67
CA LEU A 126 12.73 5.27 6.32
C LEU A 126 11.35 4.62 6.52
N LEU A 127 10.72 4.10 5.47
CA LEU A 127 9.39 3.49 5.57
C LEU A 127 9.37 2.30 6.54
N LYS A 128 10.41 1.45 6.52
CA LYS A 128 10.58 0.36 7.48
C LYS A 128 10.68 0.87 8.92
N PHE A 129 11.40 1.96 9.16
CA PHE A 129 11.46 2.58 10.48
C PHE A 129 10.10 3.12 10.91
N TYR A 130 9.42 3.86 10.03
CA TYR A 130 8.09 4.40 10.28
C TYR A 130 7.09 3.31 10.64
N LEU A 131 7.01 2.22 9.88
CA LEU A 131 6.09 1.12 10.14
C LEU A 131 6.41 0.40 11.46
N ASN A 132 7.66 0.01 11.68
CA ASN A 132 8.04 -0.81 12.83
C ASN A 132 8.17 -0.04 14.14
N THR A 133 8.38 1.27 14.06
CA THR A 133 8.63 2.13 15.23
C THR A 133 7.53 3.16 15.40
N VAL A 134 7.26 3.98 14.39
CA VAL A 134 6.34 5.11 14.55
C VAL A 134 4.88 4.63 14.56
N PHE A 135 4.40 4.02 13.48
CA PHE A 135 3.01 3.54 13.39
C PHE A 135 2.69 2.50 14.46
N LYS A 136 3.59 1.52 14.69
CA LYS A 136 3.41 0.49 15.70
C LYS A 136 3.18 1.07 17.10
N ASN A 137 4.01 2.03 17.53
CA ASN A 137 3.94 2.57 18.88
C ASN A 137 2.94 3.73 19.02
N TYR A 138 2.55 4.39 17.92
CA TYR A 138 1.56 5.46 17.95
C TYR A 138 0.10 4.98 17.86
N HIS A 139 -0.12 3.71 17.50
CA HIS A 139 -1.47 3.15 17.31
C HIS A 139 -2.37 3.29 18.55
N SER A 140 -1.84 3.05 19.75
CA SER A 140 -2.62 3.17 21.00
C SER A 140 -3.05 4.61 21.28
N LYS A 141 -2.25 5.60 20.87
CA LYS A 141 -2.61 7.02 20.96
C LYS A 141 -3.66 7.38 19.94
N ILE A 142 -3.48 6.97 18.68
CA ILE A 142 -4.39 7.36 17.60
C ILE A 142 -5.78 6.74 17.73
N ALA A 143 -5.89 5.55 18.34
CA ALA A 143 -7.17 4.86 18.55
C ALA A 143 -8.17 5.67 19.40
N LYS A 144 -7.69 6.63 20.18
CA LYS A 144 -8.54 7.54 20.99
C LYS A 144 -9.19 8.64 20.15
N PHE A 145 -8.74 8.84 18.92
CA PHE A 145 -9.19 9.89 18.02
C PHE A 145 -10.03 9.32 16.88
N LYS A 146 -10.94 10.13 16.32
CA LYS A 146 -11.79 9.77 15.17
C LYS A 146 -11.03 9.72 13.82
N VAL A 147 -9.73 9.43 13.84
CA VAL A 147 -8.85 9.42 12.66
C VAL A 147 -8.16 8.08 12.42
N LEU A 148 -8.52 7.03 13.17
CA LEU A 148 -7.95 5.68 13.05
C LEU A 148 -8.05 5.09 11.64
N ARG A 149 -9.14 5.39 10.92
CA ARG A 149 -9.31 4.96 9.51
C ARG A 149 -8.21 5.55 8.63
N SER A 150 -8.02 6.87 8.66
CA SER A 150 -7.01 7.55 7.84
C SER A 150 -5.59 7.17 8.25
N PHE A 151 -5.35 6.96 9.55
CA PHE A 151 -4.09 6.39 10.03
C PHE A 151 -3.81 5.01 9.44
N SER A 152 -4.82 4.13 9.40
CA SER A 152 -4.69 2.79 8.82
C SER A 152 -4.48 2.85 7.30
N THR A 153 -5.20 3.72 6.60
CA THR A 153 -4.99 3.96 5.15
C THR A 153 -3.55 4.38 4.87
N LEU A 154 -3.01 5.33 5.65
CA LEU A 154 -1.64 5.80 5.50
C LEU A 154 -0.62 4.66 5.76
N ALA A 155 -0.78 3.91 6.85
CA ALA A 155 0.10 2.79 7.18
C ALA A 155 0.07 1.69 6.11
N ASN A 156 -1.12 1.34 5.61
CA ASN A 156 -1.27 0.31 4.58
C ASN A 156 -0.63 0.71 3.26
N ASN A 157 -0.78 1.98 2.84
CA ASN A 157 -0.05 2.47 1.68
C ASN A 157 1.47 2.41 1.90
N PHE A 158 1.97 2.76 3.08
CA PHE A 158 3.40 2.63 3.40
C PHE A 158 3.88 1.17 3.32
N ILE A 159 3.06 0.21 3.74
CA ILE A 159 3.35 -1.22 3.58
C ILE A 159 3.46 -1.60 2.10
N VAL A 160 2.50 -1.17 1.27
CA VAL A 160 2.51 -1.43 -0.19
C VAL A 160 3.74 -0.82 -0.86
N ILE A 161 4.13 0.40 -0.48
CA ILE A 161 5.33 1.04 -1.01
C ILE A 161 6.57 0.26 -0.57
N MET A 162 6.72 0.02 0.73
CA MET A 162 7.89 -0.65 1.28
C MET A 162 8.08 -2.06 0.71
N SER A 163 7.00 -2.81 0.46
CA SER A 163 7.11 -4.19 -0.06
C SER A 163 7.62 -4.26 -1.49
N GLN A 164 7.42 -3.21 -2.28
CA GLN A 164 7.90 -3.09 -3.67
C GLN A 164 9.27 -2.41 -3.77
N LEU A 165 9.73 -1.74 -2.70
CA LEU A 165 11.12 -1.30 -2.58
C LEU A 165 12.00 -2.50 -2.26
N GLN A 166 12.52 -3.16 -3.28
CA GLN A 166 13.48 -4.25 -3.16
C GLN A 166 14.85 -3.79 -3.66
N PRO A 167 15.68 -3.16 -2.80
CA PRO A 167 17.01 -2.72 -3.21
C PRO A 167 17.87 -3.93 -3.58
N SER A 168 18.69 -3.77 -4.62
CA SER A 168 19.66 -4.79 -5.02
C SER A 168 20.63 -5.12 -3.88
N LYS A 169 21.06 -6.38 -3.81
CA LYS A 169 22.08 -6.84 -2.86
C LYS A 169 23.42 -7.11 -3.53
N ASP A 170 23.57 -6.67 -4.79
CA ASP A 170 24.82 -6.81 -5.53
C ASP A 170 25.95 -6.01 -4.86
N ASN A 171 27.15 -6.59 -4.82
CA ASN A 171 28.36 -5.95 -4.32
C ASN A 171 28.66 -4.64 -5.05
N SER A 172 28.31 -4.54 -6.33
CA SER A 172 28.46 -3.30 -7.11
C SER A 172 27.66 -2.12 -6.53
N MET A 173 26.59 -2.41 -5.77
CA MET A 173 25.71 -1.41 -5.16
C MET A 173 26.10 -1.05 -3.72
N LEU A 174 27.13 -1.69 -3.15
CA LEU A 174 27.57 -1.45 -1.77
C LEU A 174 27.81 0.04 -1.45
N PRO A 175 28.54 0.83 -2.28
CA PRO A 175 28.77 2.25 -1.98
C PRO A 175 27.48 3.06 -1.89
N ILE A 176 26.50 2.73 -2.73
CA ILE A 176 25.19 3.40 -2.79
C ILE A 176 24.37 3.04 -1.54
N SER A 177 24.34 1.76 -1.19
CA SER A 177 23.68 1.25 0.02
C SER A 177 24.26 1.87 1.29
N GLU A 178 25.59 1.97 1.39
CA GLU A 178 26.28 2.59 2.52
C GLU A 178 25.97 4.08 2.64
N SER A 179 26.01 4.84 1.54
CA SER A 179 25.65 6.26 1.53
C SER A 179 24.21 6.49 2.01
N ALA A 180 23.26 5.73 1.46
CA ALA A 180 21.85 5.77 1.88
C ALA A 180 21.70 5.40 3.36
N HIS A 181 22.44 4.39 3.83
CA HIS A 181 22.45 4.00 5.23
C HIS A 181 22.98 5.10 6.15
N GLN A 182 24.06 5.79 5.78
CA GLN A 182 24.59 6.90 6.58
C GLN A 182 23.58 8.05 6.73
N ARG A 183 22.86 8.38 5.65
CA ARG A 183 21.76 9.36 5.70
C ARG A 183 20.64 8.91 6.65
N PHE A 184 20.23 7.65 6.57
CA PHE A 184 19.27 7.08 7.52
C PHE A 184 19.75 7.14 8.97
N LEU A 185 21.05 6.90 9.22
CA LEU A 185 21.62 7.00 10.57
C LEU A 185 21.58 8.43 11.12
N LEU A 186 21.67 9.47 10.29
CA LEU A 186 21.49 10.86 10.74
C LEU A 186 20.07 11.08 11.30
N PHE A 187 19.06 10.64 10.57
CA PHE A 187 17.66 10.66 11.04
C PHE A 187 17.50 9.84 12.32
N ARG A 188 18.01 8.60 12.34
CA ARG A 188 17.87 7.70 13.51
C ARG A 188 18.55 8.26 14.75
N ARG A 189 19.73 8.91 14.62
CA ARG A 189 20.42 9.55 15.74
C ARG A 189 19.60 10.72 16.29
N ALA A 190 19.07 11.58 15.42
CA ALA A 190 18.21 12.69 15.84
C ALA A 190 16.96 12.19 16.58
N PHE A 191 16.33 11.12 16.08
CA PHE A 191 15.17 10.49 16.74
C PHE A 191 15.52 10.02 18.16
N LYS A 192 16.67 9.35 18.33
CA LYS A 192 17.12 8.81 19.62
C LYS A 192 17.56 9.86 20.64
N GLN A 193 17.76 11.11 20.22
CA GLN A 193 18.12 12.22 21.14
C GLN A 193 16.91 12.79 21.87
N LEU A 194 15.69 12.46 21.43
CA LEU A 194 14.45 12.89 22.06
C LEU A 194 13.94 11.82 23.01
N ASP A 195 13.11 12.24 23.98
CA ASP A 195 12.29 11.29 24.72
C ASP A 195 11.42 10.47 23.75
N THR A 196 11.13 9.21 24.11
CA THR A 196 10.46 8.26 23.23
C THR A 196 9.11 8.79 22.75
N GLU A 197 8.30 9.36 23.64
CA GLU A 197 6.96 9.83 23.29
C GLU A 197 7.01 11.07 22.40
N VAL A 198 7.94 11.99 22.70
CA VAL A 198 8.22 13.19 21.91
C VAL A 198 8.72 12.80 20.51
N ALA A 199 9.63 11.82 20.43
CA ALA A 199 10.20 11.34 19.18
C ALA A 199 9.13 10.75 18.26
N LEU A 200 8.19 9.98 18.81
CA LEU A 200 7.08 9.37 18.07
C LEU A 200 6.14 10.44 17.49
N VAL A 201 5.70 11.39 18.31
CA VAL A 201 4.85 12.50 17.87
C VAL A 201 5.54 13.29 16.77
N LYS A 202 6.81 13.66 16.98
CA LYS A 202 7.59 14.44 16.02
C LYS A 202 7.79 13.70 14.70
N ALA A 203 8.22 12.44 14.74
CA ALA A 203 8.45 11.66 13.53
C ALA A 203 7.17 11.54 12.71
N PHE A 204 6.03 11.29 13.36
CA PHE A 204 4.74 11.24 12.68
C PHE A 204 4.32 12.62 12.15
N GLY A 205 4.53 13.69 12.92
CA GLY A 205 4.25 15.06 12.51
C GLY A 205 5.04 15.50 11.26
N GLU A 206 6.23 14.93 11.04
CA GLU A 206 7.08 15.18 9.86
C GLU A 206 6.80 14.26 8.66
N VAL A 207 5.69 13.50 8.66
CA VAL A 207 5.33 12.67 7.50
C VAL A 207 5.05 13.50 6.24
N ASP A 208 4.63 14.76 6.35
CA ASP A 208 4.56 15.66 5.18
C ASP A 208 5.92 15.83 4.52
N ILE A 209 6.99 16.03 5.30
CA ILE A 209 8.35 16.15 4.78
C ILE A 209 8.75 14.87 4.02
N LEU A 210 8.41 13.70 4.56
CA LEU A 210 8.67 12.41 3.91
C LEU A 210 7.89 12.28 2.60
N LEU A 211 6.58 12.55 2.62
CA LEU A 211 5.71 12.46 1.45
C LEU A 211 6.11 13.46 0.35
N THR A 212 6.44 14.70 0.71
CA THR A 212 6.96 15.69 -0.23
C THR A 212 8.27 15.24 -0.88
N TRP A 213 9.15 14.56 -0.12
CA TRP A 213 10.36 13.99 -0.69
C TRP A 213 10.07 12.81 -1.63
N MET A 214 9.19 11.89 -1.24
CA MET A 214 8.80 10.73 -2.06
C MET A 214 8.09 11.14 -3.35
N GLN A 215 7.27 12.19 -3.32
CA GLN A 215 6.54 12.71 -4.47
C GLN A 215 7.47 13.14 -5.63
N LYS A 216 8.73 13.47 -5.35
CA LYS A 216 9.73 13.76 -6.40
C LYS A 216 10.01 12.58 -7.33
N PHE A 217 9.67 11.38 -6.89
CA PHE A 217 9.84 10.12 -7.61
C PHE A 217 8.52 9.60 -8.18
N TYR A 218 7.42 10.35 -8.07
CA TYR A 218 6.12 9.93 -8.57
C TYR A 218 5.94 10.36 -10.03
N HIS A 219 5.49 9.43 -10.87
CA HIS A 219 5.23 9.63 -12.28
C HIS A 219 3.75 9.39 -12.59
N LEU A 220 3.24 10.17 -13.52
CA LEU A 220 1.90 10.05 -14.11
C LEU A 220 2.02 9.40 -15.48
#